data_AF-A0A5E4SJF1-F1
#
_entry.id   AF-A0A5E4SJF1-F1
#
_cell.length_a   1.000
_cell.length_b   1.000
_cell.length_c   1.000
_cell.angle_alpha   90.00
_cell.angle_beta   90.00
_cell.angle_gamma   90.00
#
_symmetry.space_group_name_H-M   'P 1'
#
loop_
_entity.id
_entity.type
_entity.pdbx_description
1 polymer ?
#
loop_
_entity_poly.entity_id
_entity_poly.type
_entity_poly.pdbx_seq_one_letter_code
_entity_poly.pdbx_strand_id
1 'polypeptide(L)'
;MLYLDEVSKLRSFGQFVGFEAARSVDLLKAIDDTIYACVQLRRMMGQFTGEAGEYVQSLKRTDHSVDKDGEGLAELERARDAIQELYEIQQRKRAAACADGRLHAEDGVVEAYDQLLDGIAATHTALNDLCWALGEHESDFDDVLEGEFTSADELIGALRG
;
A
#
# COMPACT_ATOMS: atom_id res chain seq x y z
N MET A 1 60.04 -14.65 17.70
CA MET A 1 59.34 -13.77 16.73
C MET A 1 57.91 -14.24 16.42
N LEU A 2 57.59 -15.55 16.50
CA LEU A 2 56.24 -16.10 16.22
C LEU A 2 55.13 -15.70 17.22
N TYR A 3 55.45 -15.53 18.51
CA TYR A 3 54.46 -15.18 19.56
C TYR A 3 53.81 -13.78 19.41
N LEU A 4 54.46 -12.85 18.72
CA LEU A 4 53.94 -11.50 18.52
C LEU A 4 52.84 -11.45 17.45
N ASP A 5 52.87 -12.38 16.48
CA ASP A 5 51.91 -12.45 15.37
C ASP A 5 50.56 -13.04 15.81
N GLU A 6 50.58 -14.08 16.65
CA GLU A 6 49.36 -14.71 17.18
C GLU A 6 48.59 -13.78 18.14
N VAL A 7 49.30 -13.04 19.00
CA VAL A 7 48.69 -12.06 19.90
C VAL A 7 48.09 -10.88 19.12
N SER A 8 48.72 -10.48 18.01
CA SER A 8 48.18 -9.45 17.12
C SER A 8 46.90 -9.93 16.44
N LYS A 9 46.86 -11.18 15.94
CA LYS A 9 45.69 -11.82 15.34
C LYS A 9 44.52 -11.98 16.30
N LEU A 10 44.78 -12.41 17.54
CA LEU A 10 43.78 -12.52 18.60
C LEU A 10 43.21 -11.15 19.00
N ARG A 11 44.04 -10.10 18.99
CA ARG A 11 43.60 -8.73 19.29
C ARG A 11 42.76 -8.14 18.16
N SER A 12 43.15 -8.35 16.90
CA SER A 12 42.34 -7.94 15.74
C SER A 12 41.02 -8.72 15.66
N PHE A 13 41.02 -10.01 16.02
CA PHE A 13 39.80 -10.81 16.12
C PHE A 13 38.91 -10.33 17.27
N GLY A 14 39.46 -10.03 18.44
CA GLY A 14 38.71 -9.46 19.56
C GLY A 14 38.15 -8.06 19.26
N GLN A 15 38.86 -7.25 18.47
CA GLN A 15 38.35 -5.97 17.97
C GLN A 15 37.25 -6.16 16.92
N PHE A 16 37.40 -7.14 16.03
CA PHE A 16 36.39 -7.50 15.03
C PHE A 16 35.10 -8.02 15.69
N VAL A 17 35.22 -8.94 16.64
CA VAL A 17 34.11 -9.46 17.45
C VAL A 17 33.50 -8.36 18.32
N GLY A 18 34.30 -7.47 18.90
CA GLY A 18 33.81 -6.30 19.64
C GLY A 18 33.10 -5.27 18.76
N PHE A 19 33.46 -5.19 17.47
CA PHE A 19 32.83 -4.30 16.49
C PHE A 19 31.51 -4.88 15.97
N GLU A 20 31.42 -6.19 15.75
CA GLU A 20 30.15 -6.87 15.43
C GLU A 20 29.20 -6.94 16.63
N ALA A 21 29.73 -7.14 17.85
CA ALA A 21 28.93 -7.18 19.09
C ALA A 21 28.42 -5.80 19.52
N ALA A 22 28.98 -4.72 18.99
CA ALA A 22 28.58 -3.35 19.28
C ALA A 22 27.89 -2.71 18.06
N ARG A 23 26.86 -3.37 17.51
CA ARG A 23 25.92 -2.66 16.62
C ARG A 23 25.45 -1.40 17.34
N SER A 24 25.53 -0.27 16.64
CA SER A 24 25.14 1.02 17.23
C SER A 24 23.72 0.91 17.78
N VAL A 25 23.52 1.36 19.02
CA VAL A 25 22.18 1.48 19.63
C VAL A 25 21.25 2.29 18.72
N ASP A 26 21.79 3.27 17.99
CA ASP A 26 21.02 4.07 17.03
C ASP A 26 20.55 3.24 15.82
N LEU A 27 21.37 2.28 15.36
CA LEU A 27 20.99 1.39 14.26
C LEU A 27 19.89 0.42 14.72
N LEU A 28 20.06 -0.20 15.90
CA LEU A 28 19.05 -1.09 16.47
C LEU A 28 17.73 -0.36 16.69
N LYS A 29 17.78 0.88 17.21
CA LYS A 29 16.61 1.73 17.35
C LYS A 29 15.97 2.04 15.99
N ALA A 30 16.76 2.38 14.98
CA ALA A 30 16.23 2.68 13.65
C ALA A 30 15.56 1.45 13.01
N ILE A 31 16.09 0.25 13.25
CA ILE A 31 15.48 -1.02 12.85
C ILE A 31 14.11 -1.18 13.52
N ASP A 32 14.05 -1.07 14.85
CA ASP A 32 12.81 -1.20 15.62
C ASP A 32 11.75 -0.17 15.18
N ASP A 33 12.16 1.10 15.04
CA ASP A 33 11.26 2.19 14.61
C ASP A 33 10.73 1.92 13.19
N THR A 34 11.56 1.38 12.29
CA THR A 34 11.16 1.05 10.91
C THR A 34 10.16 -0.10 10.88
N ILE A 35 10.42 -1.17 11.64
CA ILE A 35 9.51 -2.33 11.73
C ILE A 35 8.19 -1.89 12.34
N TYR A 36 8.23 -1.10 13.42
CA TYR A 36 7.04 -0.56 14.06
C TYR A 36 6.20 0.25 13.07
N ALA A 37 6.83 1.16 12.31
CA ALA A 37 6.15 1.94 11.29
C ALA A 37 5.50 1.07 10.21
N CYS A 38 6.19 0.02 9.73
CA CYS A 38 5.64 -0.91 8.75
C CYS A 38 4.42 -1.65 9.30
N VAL A 39 4.49 -2.12 10.56
CA VAL A 39 3.38 -2.80 11.23
C VAL A 39 2.17 -1.89 11.41
N GLN A 40 2.37 -0.63 11.84
CA GLN A 40 1.26 0.31 12.00
C GLN A 40 0.60 0.62 10.65
N LEU A 41 1.39 0.90 9.62
CA LEU A 41 0.85 1.21 8.30
C LEU A 41 0.09 0.00 7.72
N ARG A 42 0.62 -1.22 7.87
CA ARG A 42 -0.06 -2.44 7.46
C ARG A 42 -1.38 -2.65 8.19
N ARG A 43 -1.45 -2.34 9.49
CA ARG A 43 -2.72 -2.43 10.25
C ARG A 43 -3.77 -1.47 9.70
N MET A 44 -3.36 -0.24 9.37
CA MET A 44 -4.25 0.74 8.73
C MET A 44 -4.73 0.26 7.36
N MET A 45 -3.85 -0.32 6.53
CA MET A 45 -4.25 -0.96 5.27
C MET A 45 -5.28 -2.08 5.49
N GLY A 46 -5.07 -2.91 6.51
CA GLY A 46 -6.02 -3.96 6.90
C GLY A 46 -7.40 -3.40 7.27
N GLN A 47 -7.47 -2.25 7.95
CA GLN A 47 -8.73 -1.58 8.28
C GLN A 47 -9.44 -1.09 7.01
N PHE A 48 -8.75 -0.36 6.13
CA PHE A 48 -9.33 0.11 4.86
C PHE A 48 -9.82 -1.04 3.97
N THR A 49 -9.08 -2.14 3.94
CA THR A 49 -9.48 -3.36 3.22
C THR A 49 -10.79 -3.93 3.77
N GLY A 50 -10.93 -3.99 5.10
CA GLY A 50 -12.16 -4.43 5.76
C GLY A 50 -13.34 -3.51 5.49
N GLU A 51 -13.16 -2.21 5.67
CA GLU A 51 -14.18 -1.19 5.43
C GLU A 51 -14.65 -1.18 3.98
N ALA A 52 -13.74 -1.24 3.01
CA ALA A 52 -14.09 -1.32 1.60
C ALA A 52 -14.98 -2.55 1.31
N GLY A 53 -14.64 -3.71 1.89
CA GLY A 53 -15.46 -4.91 1.80
C GLY A 53 -16.86 -4.74 2.40
N GLU A 54 -16.98 -4.08 3.56
CA GLU A 54 -18.27 -3.77 4.18
C GLU A 54 -19.13 -2.82 3.33
N TYR A 55 -18.51 -1.80 2.71
CA TYR A 55 -19.21 -0.91 1.78
C TYR A 55 -19.73 -1.65 0.55
N VAL A 56 -18.93 -2.54 -0.05
CA VAL A 56 -19.39 -3.39 -1.18
C VAL A 56 -20.62 -4.22 -0.78
N GLN A 57 -20.65 -4.80 0.42
CA GLN A 57 -21.83 -5.54 0.88
C GLN A 57 -23.03 -4.64 1.18
N SER A 58 -22.77 -3.39 1.59
CA SER A 58 -23.81 -2.42 1.89
C SER A 58 -24.49 -1.94 0.61
N LEU A 59 -23.72 -1.63 -0.43
CA LEU A 59 -24.25 -1.23 -1.75
C LEU A 59 -25.27 -2.24 -2.29
N LYS A 60 -24.98 -3.54 -2.19
CA LYS A 60 -25.90 -4.62 -2.62
C LYS A 60 -27.26 -4.63 -1.92
N ARG A 61 -27.39 -3.95 -0.79
CA ARG A 61 -28.63 -3.86 0.01
C ARG A 61 -29.32 -2.52 -0.15
N THR A 62 -28.66 -1.56 -0.80
CA THR A 62 -29.19 -0.23 -1.04
C THR A 62 -30.07 -0.26 -2.27
N ASP A 63 -31.23 0.41 -2.20
CA ASP A 63 -32.26 0.43 -3.24
C ASP A 63 -32.40 1.79 -3.92
N HIS A 64 -31.45 2.69 -3.68
CA HIS A 64 -31.37 4.03 -4.25
C HIS A 64 -29.92 4.37 -4.59
N SER A 65 -29.74 5.30 -5.53
CA SER A 65 -28.45 5.91 -5.80
C SER A 65 -27.88 6.61 -4.56
N VAL A 66 -26.60 6.38 -4.28
CA VAL A 66 -25.84 6.92 -3.15
C VAL A 66 -24.78 7.94 -3.57
N ASP A 67 -24.48 8.03 -4.86
CA ASP A 67 -23.44 8.90 -5.42
C ASP A 67 -23.88 9.58 -6.73
N LYS A 68 -25.04 10.26 -6.70
CA LYS A 68 -25.68 10.89 -7.88
C LYS A 68 -24.81 11.86 -8.66
N ASP A 69 -23.88 12.54 -7.99
CA ASP A 69 -22.98 13.51 -8.61
C ASP A 69 -21.63 12.89 -9.01
N GLY A 70 -21.40 11.62 -8.69
CA GLY A 70 -20.18 10.88 -8.97
C GLY A 70 -18.96 11.33 -8.18
N GLU A 71 -19.13 12.22 -7.18
CA GLU A 71 -18.01 12.74 -6.41
C GLU A 71 -17.38 11.66 -5.54
N GLY A 72 -18.19 10.76 -4.98
CA GLY A 72 -17.75 9.65 -4.14
C GLY A 72 -16.89 8.65 -4.92
N LEU A 73 -17.32 8.25 -6.12
CA LEU A 73 -16.55 7.39 -7.02
C LEU A 73 -15.23 8.05 -7.39
N ALA A 74 -15.25 9.34 -7.76
CA ALA A 74 -14.04 10.07 -8.11
C ALA A 74 -13.04 10.20 -6.94
N GLU A 75 -13.51 10.34 -5.70
CA GLU A 75 -12.66 10.31 -4.51
C GLU A 75 -12.07 8.91 -4.25
N LEU A 76 -12.87 7.85 -4.43
CA LEU A 76 -12.41 6.46 -4.27
C LEU A 76 -11.35 6.07 -5.30
N GLU A 77 -11.51 6.49 -6.55
CA GLU A 77 -10.50 6.28 -7.60
C GLU A 77 -9.20 7.03 -7.28
N ARG A 78 -9.29 8.29 -6.83
CA ARG A 78 -8.12 9.04 -6.36
C ARG A 78 -7.44 8.38 -5.17
N ALA A 79 -8.21 7.84 -4.23
CA ALA A 79 -7.67 7.10 -3.10
C ALA A 79 -6.97 5.82 -3.56
N ARG A 80 -7.55 5.06 -4.48
CA ARG A 80 -6.93 3.86 -5.08
C ARG A 80 -5.59 4.21 -5.72
N ASP A 81 -5.55 5.27 -6.52
CA ASP A 81 -4.33 5.69 -7.21
C ASP A 81 -3.25 6.17 -6.21
N ALA A 82 -3.64 6.88 -5.14
CA ALA A 82 -2.73 7.25 -4.06
C ALA A 82 -2.16 6.02 -3.31
N ILE A 83 -2.95 4.96 -3.13
CA ILE A 83 -2.47 3.69 -2.55
C ILE A 83 -1.45 3.02 -3.48
N GLN A 84 -1.62 3.12 -4.81
CA GLN A 84 -0.62 2.65 -5.77
C GLN A 84 0.70 3.45 -5.66
N GLU A 85 0.65 4.78 -5.56
CA GLU A 85 1.85 5.60 -5.34
C GLU A 85 2.55 5.24 -4.03
N LEU A 86 1.78 4.99 -2.96
CA LEU A 86 2.31 4.52 -1.69
C LEU A 86 3.05 3.18 -1.84
N TYR A 87 2.51 2.24 -2.62
CA TYR A 87 3.17 0.96 -2.91
C TYR A 87 4.56 1.19 -3.51
N GLU A 88 4.68 2.04 -4.53
CA GLU A 88 5.95 2.35 -5.19
C GLU A 88 6.97 3.01 -4.27
N ILE A 89 6.51 3.89 -3.37
CA ILE A 89 7.36 4.49 -2.33
C ILE A 89 7.90 3.41 -1.39
N GLN A 90 7.05 2.52 -0.89
CA GLN A 90 7.49 1.47 0.04
C GLN A 90 8.36 0.41 -0.66
N GLN A 91 8.09 0.12 -1.94
CA GLN A 91 8.91 -0.80 -2.73
C GLN A 91 10.35 -0.28 -2.90
N ARG A 92 10.52 1.03 -3.13
CA ARG A 92 11.85 1.66 -3.16
C ARG A 92 12.56 1.59 -1.82
N LYS A 93 11.84 1.80 -0.71
CA LYS A 93 12.40 1.66 0.65
C LYS A 93 12.81 0.22 0.96
N ARG A 94 11.99 -0.75 0.57
CA ARG A 94 12.28 -2.18 0.64
C ARG A 94 13.54 -2.55 -0.15
N ALA A 95 13.68 -2.03 -1.36
CA ALA A 95 14.89 -2.23 -2.17
C ALA A 95 16.14 -1.60 -1.52
N ALA A 96 16.02 -0.40 -0.94
CA ALA A 96 17.10 0.23 -0.21
C ALA A 96 17.51 -0.57 1.04
N ALA A 97 16.55 -1.09 1.81
CA ALA A 97 16.81 -1.95 2.96
C ALA A 97 17.55 -3.25 2.55
N CYS A 98 17.16 -3.85 1.43
CA CYS A 98 17.82 -5.04 0.90
C CYS A 98 19.28 -4.78 0.48
N ALA A 99 19.59 -3.56 0.04
CA ALA A 99 20.93 -3.15 -0.39
C ALA A 99 21.81 -2.60 0.76
N ASP A 100 21.27 -2.37 1.96
CA ASP A 100 22.02 -1.84 3.09
C ASP A 100 22.82 -2.96 3.77
N GLY A 101 24.13 -2.99 3.54
CA GLY A 101 25.03 -3.99 4.11
C GLY A 101 25.18 -3.94 5.63
N ARG A 102 24.55 -2.98 6.33
CA ARG A 102 24.48 -2.95 7.79
C ARG A 102 23.29 -3.73 8.32
N LEU A 103 22.32 -4.06 7.48
CA LEU A 103 21.14 -4.86 7.83
C LEU A 103 21.42 -6.34 7.57
N HIS A 104 20.98 -7.17 8.50
CA HIS A 104 21.04 -8.62 8.41
C HIS A 104 19.63 -9.18 8.22
N ALA A 105 19.52 -10.39 7.67
CA ALA A 105 18.22 -11.03 7.48
C ALA A 105 17.43 -11.19 8.80
N GLU A 106 18.14 -11.47 9.89
CA GLU A 106 17.55 -11.61 11.23
C GLU A 106 16.96 -10.32 11.82
N ASP A 107 17.24 -9.16 11.21
CA ASP A 107 16.66 -7.89 11.66
C ASP A 107 15.19 -7.75 11.31
N GLY A 108 14.65 -8.55 10.38
CA GLY A 108 13.21 -8.53 10.07
C GLY A 108 12.75 -7.33 9.24
N VAL A 109 13.63 -6.39 8.86
CA VAL A 109 13.24 -5.14 8.17
C VAL A 109 12.67 -5.42 6.79
N VAL A 110 13.30 -6.32 6.03
CA VAL A 110 12.84 -6.67 4.69
C VAL A 110 11.52 -7.43 4.76
N GLU A 111 11.38 -8.39 5.70
CA GLU A 111 10.10 -9.09 5.91
C GLU A 111 8.99 -8.12 6.33
N ALA A 112 9.29 -7.11 7.16
CA ALA A 112 8.31 -6.11 7.57
C ALA A 112 7.82 -5.27 6.38
N TYR A 113 8.71 -4.91 5.46
CA TYR A 113 8.33 -4.24 4.21
C TYR A 113 7.52 -5.16 3.28
N ASP A 114 7.91 -6.42 3.12
CA ASP A 114 7.19 -7.36 2.26
C ASP A 114 5.75 -7.56 2.75
N GLN A 115 5.56 -7.74 4.07
CA GLN A 115 4.22 -7.83 4.67
C GLN A 115 3.41 -6.53 4.53
N LEU A 116 4.08 -5.38 4.60
CA LEU A 116 3.43 -4.08 4.36
C LEU A 116 2.98 -3.96 2.89
N LEU A 117 3.84 -4.32 1.93
CA LEU A 117 3.53 -4.28 0.50
C LEU A 117 2.34 -5.19 0.16
N ASP A 118 2.28 -6.39 0.74
CA ASP A 118 1.11 -7.27 0.61
C ASP A 118 -0.17 -6.61 1.11
N GLY A 119 -0.09 -5.93 2.26
CA GLY A 119 -1.21 -5.17 2.83
C GLY A 119 -1.68 -4.03 1.93
N ILE A 120 -0.75 -3.24 1.38
CA ILE A 120 -1.05 -2.14 0.46
C ILE A 120 -1.70 -2.68 -0.83
N ALA A 121 -1.17 -3.76 -1.40
CA ALA A 121 -1.73 -4.39 -2.60
C ALA A 121 -3.15 -4.93 -2.37
N ALA A 122 -3.40 -5.53 -1.19
CA ALA A 122 -4.73 -5.97 -0.79
C ALA A 122 -5.71 -4.78 -0.68
N THR A 123 -5.28 -3.66 -0.09
CA THR A 123 -6.09 -2.44 0.00
C THR A 123 -6.40 -1.84 -1.36
N HIS A 124 -5.40 -1.75 -2.26
CA HIS A 124 -5.62 -1.29 -3.63
C HIS A 124 -6.69 -2.14 -4.34
N THR A 125 -6.58 -3.46 -4.20
CA THR A 125 -7.54 -4.40 -4.79
C THR A 125 -8.95 -4.19 -4.22
N ALA A 126 -9.08 -4.07 -2.90
CA ALA A 126 -10.37 -3.84 -2.26
C ALA A 126 -11.00 -2.49 -2.63
N LEU A 127 -10.19 -1.42 -2.75
CA LEU A 127 -10.68 -0.12 -3.23
C LEU A 127 -11.10 -0.18 -4.70
N ASN A 128 -10.34 -0.89 -5.53
CA ASN A 128 -10.75 -1.13 -6.91
C ASN A 128 -12.11 -1.83 -6.96
N ASP A 129 -12.27 -2.95 -6.25
CA ASP A 129 -13.54 -3.68 -6.19
C ASP A 129 -14.70 -2.80 -5.69
N LEU A 130 -14.45 -1.91 -4.74
CA LEU A 130 -15.43 -0.93 -4.29
C LEU A 130 -15.77 0.10 -5.38
N CYS A 131 -14.79 0.62 -6.12
CA CYS A 131 -15.06 1.53 -7.25
C CYS A 131 -15.95 0.85 -8.29
N TRP A 132 -15.65 -0.40 -8.64
CA TRP A 132 -16.48 -1.18 -9.56
C TRP A 132 -17.89 -1.40 -9.01
N ALA A 133 -18.02 -1.79 -7.74
CA ALA A 133 -19.33 -2.02 -7.13
C ALA A 133 -20.18 -0.75 -7.06
N LEU A 134 -19.57 0.40 -6.76
CA LEU A 134 -20.25 1.69 -6.74
C LEU A 134 -20.66 2.12 -8.15
N GLY A 135 -19.74 2.04 -9.13
CA GLY A 135 -20.03 2.40 -10.51
C GLY A 135 -21.15 1.55 -11.12
N GLU A 136 -21.15 0.24 -10.87
CA GLU A 136 -22.24 -0.66 -11.27
C GLU A 136 -23.56 -0.26 -10.60
N HIS A 137 -23.53 -0.03 -9.28
CA HIS A 137 -24.71 0.36 -8.50
C HIS A 137 -25.31 1.66 -9.02
N GLU A 138 -24.52 2.69 -9.27
CA GLU A 138 -25.00 3.97 -9.79
C GLU A 138 -25.53 3.84 -11.23
N SER A 139 -24.87 3.03 -12.07
CA SER A 139 -25.32 2.78 -13.44
C SER A 139 -26.71 2.12 -13.51
N ASP A 140 -27.13 1.38 -12.49
CA ASP A 140 -28.49 0.82 -12.41
C ASP A 140 -29.57 1.90 -12.19
N PHE A 141 -29.18 3.09 -11.71
CA PHE A 141 -30.08 4.22 -11.45
C PHE A 141 -29.95 5.35 -12.49
N ASP A 142 -29.06 5.21 -13.48
CA ASP A 142 -28.92 6.19 -14.55
C ASP A 142 -30.18 6.23 -15.42
N ASP A 143 -30.66 7.45 -15.70
CA ASP A 143 -31.78 7.67 -16.59
C ASP A 143 -31.36 7.37 -18.04
N VAL A 144 -31.97 6.35 -18.65
CA VAL A 144 -31.79 6.07 -20.08
C VAL A 144 -32.68 7.02 -20.88
N LEU A 145 -32.07 7.79 -21.79
CA LEU A 145 -32.81 8.59 -22.76
C LEU A 145 -33.66 7.69 -23.66
N GLU A 146 -34.99 7.73 -23.46
CA GLU A 146 -35.94 7.00 -24.29
C GLU A 146 -36.02 7.62 -25.70
N GLY A 147 -35.70 6.83 -26.74
CA GLY A 147 -35.86 7.23 -28.14
C GLY A 147 -34.91 6.52 -29.11
N GLU A 148 -35.32 6.40 -30.38
CA GLU A 148 -34.41 6.04 -31.47
C GLU A 148 -33.88 7.32 -32.11
N PHE A 149 -32.59 7.55 -32.02
CA PHE A 149 -31.93 8.68 -32.68
C PHE A 149 -31.47 8.26 -34.06
N THR A 150 -31.92 8.98 -35.09
CA THR A 150 -31.58 8.67 -36.49
C THR A 150 -30.30 9.38 -36.97
N SER A 151 -29.77 10.29 -36.15
CA SER A 151 -28.51 10.99 -36.41
C SER A 151 -27.79 11.43 -35.13
N ALA A 152 -26.48 11.66 -35.23
CA ALA A 152 -25.67 12.14 -34.09
C ALA A 152 -26.09 13.54 -33.61
N ASP A 153 -26.55 14.41 -34.52
CA ASP A 153 -27.04 15.75 -34.17
C ASP A 153 -28.32 15.70 -33.32
N GLU A 154 -29.18 14.71 -33.59
CA GLU A 154 -30.43 14.47 -32.84
C GLU A 154 -30.13 14.00 -31.40
N LEU A 155 -29.17 13.08 -31.24
CA LEU A 155 -28.68 12.63 -29.94
C LEU A 155 -28.03 13.77 -29.14
N ILE A 156 -27.14 14.54 -29.77
CA ILE A 156 -26.46 15.68 -29.12
C ILE A 156 -27.46 16.78 -28.73
N GLY A 157 -28.50 16.99 -29.55
CA GLY A 157 -29.59 17.90 -29.24
C GLY A 157 -30.39 17.45 -28.01
N ALA A 158 -30.71 16.17 -27.90
CA ALA A 158 -31.43 15.60 -26.76
C ALA A 158 -30.61 15.64 -25.45
N LEU A 159 -29.29 15.50 -25.52
CA LEU A 159 -28.39 15.61 -24.35
C LEU A 159 -28.17 17.04 -23.84
N ARG A 160 -28.57 18.07 -24.61
CA ARG A 160 -28.37 19.49 -24.28
C ARG A 160 -29.65 20.20 -23.81
N GLY A 161 -30.80 19.52 -23.88
CA GLY A 161 -32.10 20.01 -23.41
C GLY A 161 -32.28 19.76 -21.92
#